data_AF-A0A258UC33-F1
#
_entry.id   AF-A0A258UC33-F1
#
_cell.length_a   1.000
_cell.length_b   1.000
_cell.length_c   1.000
_cell.angle_alpha   90.00
_cell.angle_beta   90.00
_cell.angle_gamma   90.00
#
_symmetry.space_group_name_H-M   'P 1'
#
loop_
_entity.id
_entity.type
_entity.pdbx_description
1 polymer ?
#
loop_
_entity_poly.entity_id
_entity_poly.type
_entity_poly.pdbx_seq_one_letter_code
_entity_poly.pdbx_strand_id
1 'polypeptide(L)'
;YQYLLATGFVGEEKRIEWIETLRQIHLQHKLFSIDYNIGQQAIAHPTYLPNLGGFIMHASTMHLDFGMLHEGDLLTLLENMRAQFNTFVVRECTVSKPSGAKINATILTDYLKASCEIDWITLRDPQLRLPT
;
A
#
# COMPACT_ATOMS: atom_id res chain seq x y z
N TYR A 1 -12.13 -6.68 18.39
CA TYR A 1 -12.62 -7.57 17.32
C TYR A 1 -13.44 -6.81 16.27
N GLN A 2 -14.60 -6.22 16.61
CA GLN A 2 -15.43 -5.46 15.64
C GLN A 2 -14.69 -4.35 14.88
N TYR A 3 -13.81 -3.60 15.56
CA TYR A 3 -12.94 -2.62 14.90
C TYR A 3 -12.06 -3.25 13.80
N LEU A 4 -11.48 -4.43 14.04
CA LEU A 4 -10.59 -5.11 13.09
C LEU A 4 -11.35 -5.65 11.86
N LEU A 5 -12.62 -6.02 12.04
CA LEU A 5 -13.52 -6.34 10.93
C LEU A 5 -13.85 -5.07 10.12
N ALA A 6 -14.19 -3.98 10.81
CA ALA A 6 -14.54 -2.71 10.17
C ALA A 6 -13.37 -2.10 9.36
N THR A 7 -12.13 -2.25 9.84
CA THR A 7 -10.93 -1.80 9.11
C THR A 7 -10.48 -2.76 8.00
N GLY A 8 -11.15 -3.90 7.83
CA GLY A 8 -10.73 -4.93 6.87
C GLY A 8 -9.43 -5.64 7.22
N PHE A 9 -8.98 -5.55 8.49
CA PHE A 9 -7.82 -6.30 8.97
C PHE A 9 -8.16 -7.78 9.15
N VAL A 10 -9.39 -8.09 9.59
CA VAL A 10 -9.93 -9.45 9.63
C VAL A 10 -10.85 -9.64 8.43
N GLY A 11 -10.59 -10.66 7.61
CA GLY A 11 -11.40 -11.00 6.43
C GLY A 11 -10.63 -11.01 5.11
N GLU A 12 -11.36 -10.88 4.00
CA GLU A 12 -10.79 -10.86 2.64
C GLU A 12 -10.17 -9.52 2.27
N GLU A 13 -9.21 -9.56 1.35
CA GLU A 13 -8.63 -8.35 0.75
C GLU A 13 -9.64 -7.64 -0.14
N LYS A 14 -9.82 -6.35 0.10
CA LYS A 14 -10.74 -5.51 -0.67
C LYS A 14 -10.03 -4.81 -1.83
N ARG A 15 -9.47 -5.60 -2.74
CA ARG A 15 -8.52 -5.11 -3.78
C ARG A 15 -9.06 -3.93 -4.60
N ILE A 16 -10.35 -3.95 -4.96
CA ILE A 16 -10.99 -2.85 -5.70
C ILE A 16 -11.06 -1.56 -4.87
N GLU A 17 -11.42 -1.64 -3.59
CA GLU A 17 -11.47 -0.48 -2.69
C GLU A 17 -10.08 0.14 -2.50
N TRP A 18 -9.03 -0.70 -2.46
CA TRP A 18 -7.65 -0.22 -2.40
C TRP A 18 -7.20 0.51 -3.67
N ILE A 19 -7.50 -0.05 -4.85
CA ILE A 19 -7.22 0.61 -6.14
C ILE A 19 -7.93 1.96 -6.23
N GLU A 20 -9.20 1.99 -5.81
CA GLU A 20 -9.98 3.22 -5.79
C GLU A 20 -9.39 4.24 -4.80
N THR A 21 -8.92 3.80 -3.64
CA THR A 21 -8.21 4.65 -2.67
C THR A 21 -6.98 5.30 -3.29
N LEU A 22 -6.12 4.52 -3.98
CA LEU A 22 -4.96 5.08 -4.68
C LEU A 22 -5.37 6.10 -5.74
N ARG A 23 -6.42 5.81 -6.51
CA ARG A 23 -6.95 6.73 -7.52
C ARG A 23 -7.45 8.04 -6.90
N GLN A 24 -8.14 7.98 -5.76
CA GLN A 24 -8.60 9.16 -5.03
C GLN A 24 -7.42 9.99 -4.52
N ILE A 25 -6.41 9.36 -3.94
CA ILE A 25 -5.21 10.07 -3.44
C ILE A 25 -4.49 10.77 -4.59
N HIS A 26 -4.28 10.08 -5.71
CA HIS A 26 -3.68 10.65 -6.91
C HIS A 26 -4.42 11.92 -7.37
N LEU A 27 -5.75 11.86 -7.47
CA LEU A 27 -6.57 12.99 -7.92
C LEU A 27 -6.62 14.15 -6.91
N GLN A 28 -6.78 13.84 -5.61
CA GLN A 28 -6.93 14.84 -4.57
C GLN A 28 -5.63 15.63 -4.35
N HIS A 29 -4.49 14.94 -4.37
CA HIS A 29 -3.18 15.54 -4.10
C HIS A 29 -2.41 15.90 -5.37
N LYS A 30 -3.01 15.67 -6.56
CA LYS A 30 -2.40 15.95 -7.87
C LYS A 30 -1.03 15.29 -8.02
N LEU A 31 -0.89 14.08 -7.49
CA LEU A 31 0.32 13.28 -7.65
C LEU A 31 0.45 12.89 -9.13
N PHE A 32 1.65 12.53 -9.56
CA PHE A 32 1.79 11.86 -10.86
C PHE A 32 1.08 10.50 -10.86
N SER A 33 0.93 9.91 -12.04
CA SER A 33 0.35 8.56 -12.17
C SER A 33 1.09 7.56 -11.28
N ILE A 34 0.33 6.66 -10.66
CA ILE A 34 0.83 5.62 -9.78
C ILE A 34 0.60 4.28 -10.48
N ASP A 35 1.69 3.65 -10.91
CA ASP A 35 1.68 2.28 -11.38
C ASP A 35 1.68 1.34 -10.17
N TYR A 36 0.87 0.30 -10.21
CA TYR A 36 0.75 -0.64 -9.10
C TYR A 36 0.63 -2.09 -9.55
N ASN A 37 1.07 -2.99 -8.69
CA ASN A 37 0.84 -4.43 -8.81
C ASN A 37 0.52 -5.00 -7.42
N ILE A 38 -0.47 -5.90 -7.33
CA ILE A 38 -0.81 -6.64 -6.12
C ILE A 38 -0.55 -8.12 -6.38
N GLY A 39 0.43 -8.69 -5.67
CA GLY A 39 0.78 -10.10 -5.73
C GLY A 39 -0.35 -11.04 -5.30
N GLN A 40 -0.10 -12.34 -5.44
CA GLN A 40 -1.00 -13.35 -4.89
C GLN A 40 -0.94 -13.35 -3.38
N GLN A 41 -2.08 -13.57 -2.74
CA GLN A 41 -2.16 -13.71 -1.30
C GLN A 41 -1.50 -15.03 -0.87
N ALA A 42 -0.60 -14.97 0.10
CA ALA A 42 0.06 -16.12 0.70
C ALA A 42 -0.07 -16.10 2.23
N ILE A 43 0.10 -17.26 2.87
CA ILE A 43 0.20 -17.33 4.33
C ILE A 43 1.50 -16.64 4.75
N ALA A 44 1.41 -15.72 5.70
CA ALA A 44 2.54 -14.97 6.23
C ALA A 44 2.91 -15.48 7.63
N HIS A 45 4.22 -15.59 7.87
CA HIS A 45 4.78 -16.00 9.15
C HIS A 45 5.74 -14.92 9.66
N PRO A 46 5.22 -13.77 10.14
CA PRO A 46 6.06 -12.70 10.66
C PRO A 46 6.84 -13.18 11.89
N THR A 47 8.17 -13.05 11.85
CA THR A 47 9.06 -13.45 12.97
C THR A 47 8.77 -12.66 14.25
N TYR A 48 8.24 -11.45 14.13
CA TYR A 48 7.90 -10.56 15.25
C TYR A 48 6.53 -10.85 15.89
N LEU A 49 5.72 -11.73 15.31
CA LEU A 49 4.40 -12.14 15.82
C LEU A 49 4.28 -13.67 15.82
N PRO A 50 4.99 -14.37 16.74
CA PRO A 50 5.09 -15.83 16.71
C PRO A 50 3.82 -16.56 17.17
N ASN A 51 2.89 -15.88 17.85
CA ASN A 51 1.66 -16.49 18.36
C ASN A 51 0.44 -15.68 17.91
N LEU A 52 -0.29 -16.22 16.93
CA LEU A 52 -1.54 -15.67 16.41
C LEU A 52 -2.78 -16.41 16.98
N GLY A 53 -2.58 -17.29 17.97
CA GLY A 53 -3.65 -18.16 18.46
C GLY A 53 -4.19 -19.05 17.35
N GLY A 54 -5.51 -19.01 17.12
CA GLY A 54 -6.15 -19.72 16.02
C GLY A 54 -6.14 -18.99 14.69
N PHE A 55 -5.72 -17.72 14.63
CA PHE A 55 -5.77 -16.93 13.41
C PHE A 55 -4.64 -17.32 12.46
N ILE A 56 -4.92 -17.25 11.16
CA ILE A 56 -3.91 -17.39 10.11
C ILE A 56 -3.67 -16.02 9.51
N MET A 57 -2.43 -15.55 9.51
CA MET A 57 -2.07 -14.32 8.83
C MET A 57 -1.81 -14.59 7.36
N HIS A 58 -2.34 -13.71 6.53
CA HIS A 58 -2.08 -13.67 5.10
C HIS A 58 -1.42 -12.34 4.74
N ALA A 59 -0.62 -12.36 3.68
CA ALA A 59 -0.10 -11.15 3.08
C ALA A 59 -0.13 -11.21 1.56
N SER A 60 -0.36 -10.06 0.94
CA SER A 60 -0.12 -9.82 -0.48
C SER A 60 0.91 -8.71 -0.61
N THR A 61 2.03 -9.02 -1.27
CA THR A 61 3.05 -8.01 -1.56
C THR A 61 2.59 -7.12 -2.71
N MET A 62 2.62 -5.82 -2.49
CA MET A 62 2.26 -4.77 -3.42
C MET A 62 3.50 -4.01 -3.85
N HIS A 63 3.56 -3.66 -5.13
CA HIS A 63 4.59 -2.77 -5.68
C HIS A 63 3.92 -1.49 -6.16
N LEU A 64 4.47 -0.35 -5.76
CA LEU A 64 4.03 0.97 -6.22
C LEU A 64 5.21 1.69 -6.88
N ASP A 65 5.03 2.13 -8.11
CA ASP A 65 5.99 2.93 -8.86
C ASP A 65 5.34 4.24 -9.30
N PHE A 66 5.96 5.38 -9.00
CA PHE A 66 5.38 6.68 -9.37
C PHE A 66 6.44 7.79 -9.47
N GLY A 67 6.12 8.77 -10.32
CA GLY A 67 6.87 10.02 -10.44
C GLY A 67 6.54 10.98 -9.31
N MET A 68 7.49 11.83 -8.95
CA MET A 68 7.35 12.83 -7.90
C MET A 68 8.02 14.14 -8.30
N LEU A 69 7.42 15.25 -7.88
CA LEU A 69 8.01 16.59 -7.99
C LEU A 69 9.15 16.74 -6.97
N HIS A 70 8.89 16.27 -5.75
CA HIS A 70 9.81 16.25 -4.61
C HIS A 70 9.46 15.09 -3.68
N GLU A 71 10.36 14.73 -2.77
CA GLU A 71 10.21 13.62 -1.82
C GLU A 71 8.97 13.69 -0.94
N GLY A 72 8.41 14.90 -0.73
CA GLY A 72 7.16 15.10 0.00
C GLY A 72 5.97 14.35 -0.60
N ASP A 73 5.98 14.08 -1.91
CA ASP A 73 4.88 13.38 -2.59
C ASP A 73 4.77 11.92 -2.11
N LEU A 74 5.90 11.27 -1.82
CA LEU A 74 5.93 9.93 -1.22
C LEU A 74 5.27 9.93 0.15
N LEU A 75 5.60 10.92 0.98
CA LEU A 75 5.02 11.04 2.31
C LEU A 75 3.51 11.29 2.21
N THR A 76 3.08 12.20 1.32
CA THR A 76 1.66 12.45 1.05
C THR A 76 0.93 11.17 0.64
N LEU A 77 1.47 10.37 -0.28
CA LEU A 77 0.86 9.10 -0.68
C LEU A 77 0.71 8.15 0.51
N LEU A 78 1.81 7.85 1.22
CA LEU A 78 1.81 6.87 2.32
C LEU A 78 0.94 7.28 3.51
N GLU A 79 0.88 8.57 3.83
CA GLU A 79 0.03 9.10 4.90
C GLU A 79 -1.45 8.98 4.56
N ASN A 80 -1.84 9.34 3.33
CA ASN A 80 -3.23 9.24 2.90
C ASN A 80 -3.67 7.78 2.74
N MET A 81 -2.78 6.90 2.26
CA MET A 81 -3.02 5.46 2.25
C MET A 81 -3.30 4.98 3.68
N ARG A 82 -2.44 5.32 4.64
CA ARG A 82 -2.61 4.92 6.05
C ARG A 82 -3.91 5.44 6.68
N ALA A 83 -4.37 6.62 6.28
CA ALA A 83 -5.61 7.20 6.80
C ALA A 83 -6.87 6.47 6.30
N GLN A 84 -6.85 5.96 5.07
CA GLN A 84 -8.02 5.31 4.44
C GLN A 84 -7.95 3.78 4.50
N PHE A 85 -6.75 3.23 4.56
CA PHE A 85 -6.44 1.81 4.48
C PHE A 85 -5.24 1.52 5.38
N ASN A 86 -5.46 1.05 6.60
CA ASN A 86 -4.41 0.95 7.63
C ASN A 86 -3.84 -0.46 7.82
N THR A 87 -4.11 -1.39 6.89
CA THR A 87 -3.75 -2.80 7.02
C THR A 87 -2.54 -3.18 6.15
N PHE A 88 -1.54 -2.31 6.14
CA PHE A 88 -0.30 -2.54 5.40
C PHE A 88 0.95 -2.18 6.18
N VAL A 89 2.07 -2.75 5.75
CA VAL A 89 3.41 -2.45 6.23
C VAL A 89 4.29 -2.10 5.03
N VAL A 90 4.89 -0.91 5.04
CA VAL A 90 5.90 -0.54 4.04
C VAL A 90 7.19 -1.29 4.36
N ARG A 91 7.69 -2.10 3.43
CA ARG A 91 8.97 -2.81 3.58
C ARG A 91 10.12 -1.88 3.24
N GLU A 92 10.06 -1.31 2.06
CA GLU A 92 11.05 -0.36 1.57
C GLU A 92 10.46 0.56 0.51
N CYS A 93 11.09 1.72 0.35
CA CYS A 93 10.87 2.62 -0.77
C CYS A 93 12.23 3.12 -1.25
N THR A 94 12.55 2.89 -2.52
CA THR A 94 13.73 3.43 -3.17
C THR A 94 13.35 4.71 -3.90
N VAL A 95 14.02 5.82 -3.57
CA VAL A 95 13.87 7.10 -4.29
C VAL A 95 15.08 7.31 -5.18
N SER A 96 14.81 7.59 -6.47
CA SER A 96 15.85 7.83 -7.46
C SER A 96 15.59 9.12 -8.23
N LYS A 97 16.67 9.75 -8.70
CA LYS A 97 16.61 10.91 -9.60
C LYS A 97 16.88 10.43 -11.02
N PRO A 98 15.98 10.64 -12.00
CA PRO A 98 16.26 10.34 -13.40
C PRO A 98 17.49 11.11 -13.90
N SER A 99 18.41 10.39 -14.55
CA SER A 99 19.67 10.95 -15.06
C SER A 99 19.43 12.11 -16.03
N GLY A 100 20.11 13.23 -15.83
CA GLY A 100 20.01 14.41 -16.72
C GLY A 100 18.84 15.36 -16.41
N ALA A 101 18.03 15.08 -15.38
CA ALA A 101 16.95 15.97 -14.95
C ALA A 101 17.50 17.31 -14.43
N LYS A 102 17.41 18.35 -15.28
CA LYS A 102 17.62 19.75 -14.89
C LYS A 102 16.29 20.30 -14.39
N ILE A 103 16.27 20.79 -13.15
CA ILE A 103 15.06 21.38 -12.56
C ILE A 103 14.72 22.64 -13.35
N ASN A 104 13.54 22.63 -13.98
CA ASN A 104 12.98 23.79 -14.64
C ASN A 104 11.68 24.19 -13.93
N ALA A 105 11.68 25.36 -13.29
CA ALA A 105 10.55 25.84 -12.53
C ALA A 105 9.30 26.17 -13.38
N THR A 106 9.42 26.24 -14.72
CA THR A 106 8.29 26.50 -15.62
C THR A 106 7.66 25.23 -16.23
N ILE A 107 8.25 24.04 -16.00
CA ILE A 107 7.73 22.77 -16.52
C ILE A 107 7.42 21.84 -15.34
N LEU A 108 6.15 21.42 -15.23
CA LEU A 108 5.73 20.41 -14.27
C LEU A 108 6.03 19.02 -14.82
N THR A 109 7.10 18.41 -14.33
CA THR A 109 7.52 17.03 -14.64
C THR A 109 7.96 16.33 -13.37
N ASP A 110 8.02 15.01 -13.40
CA ASP A 110 8.58 14.19 -12.33
C ASP A 110 10.12 14.32 -12.30
N TYR A 111 10.66 14.93 -11.24
CA TYR A 111 12.11 15.05 -11.04
C TYR A 111 12.68 13.92 -10.18
N LEU A 112 11.82 13.18 -9.49
CA LEU A 112 12.15 12.01 -8.69
C LEU A 112 11.21 10.87 -9.07
N LYS A 113 11.65 9.65 -8.80
CA LYS A 113 10.82 8.45 -8.88
C LYS A 113 10.92 7.67 -7.59
N ALA A 114 9.80 7.14 -7.12
CA ALA A 114 9.76 6.21 -6.00
C ALA A 114 9.33 4.83 -6.51
N SER A 115 9.94 3.79 -5.95
CA SER A 115 9.55 2.40 -6.09
C SER A 115 9.42 1.80 -4.69
N CYS A 116 8.23 1.34 -4.31
CA CYS A 116 7.94 0.86 -2.97
C CYS A 116 7.45 -0.59 -2.97
N GLU A 117 7.97 -1.40 -2.05
CA GLU A 117 7.43 -2.72 -1.71
C GLU A 117 6.63 -2.61 -0.41
N ILE A 118 5.38 -3.06 -0.43
CA ILE A 118 4.43 -2.93 0.68
C ILE A 118 3.71 -4.25 0.88
N ASP A 119 3.66 -4.75 2.12
CA ASP A 119 2.80 -5.90 2.45
C ASP A 119 1.42 -5.42 2.87
N TRP A 120 0.37 -5.84 2.16
CA TRP A 120 -1.00 -5.83 2.67
C TRP A 120 -1.17 -7.04 3.59
N ILE A 121 -1.51 -6.82 4.86
CA ILE A 121 -1.69 -7.87 5.86
C ILE A 121 -3.17 -8.04 6.21
N THR A 122 -3.64 -9.29 6.24
CA THR A 122 -4.96 -9.66 6.77
C THR A 122 -4.88 -10.86 7.72
N LEU A 123 -5.84 -10.96 8.63
CA LEU A 123 -6.06 -12.12 9.48
C LEU A 123 -7.31 -12.87 9.03
N ARG A 124 -7.19 -14.20 8.89
CA ARG A 124 -8.33 -15.09 8.74
C ARG A 124 -8.68 -15.71 10.08
N ASP A 125 -9.95 -15.56 10.45
CA ASP A 125 -10.52 -16.23 11.60
C ASP A 125 -11.04 -17.61 11.17
N PRO A 126 -10.51 -18.71 11.73
CA PRO A 126 -10.99 -20.07 11.39
C PRO A 126 -12.45 -20.31 11.79
N GLN A 127 -13.03 -19.47 12.66
CA GLN A 127 -14.45 -19.53 13.05
C GLN A 127 -15.38 -18.81 12.07
N LEU A 128 -14.85 -17.89 11.25
CA LEU A 128 -15.61 -17.16 10.21
C LEU A 128 -15.72 -17.95 8.89
N ARG A 129 -15.75 -19.29 8.91
CA ARG A 129 -15.94 -20.07 7.67
C ARG A 129 -17.18 -19.56 6.94
N LEU A 130 -16.96 -19.00 5.75
CA LEU A 130 -18.02 -18.68 4.81
C LEU A 130 -18.80 -19.98 4.51
N PRO A 131 -20.14 -19.96 4.52
CA PRO A 131 -20.90 -21.10 4.02
C PRO A 131 -20.50 -21.34 2.56
N THR A 132 -20.17 -22.58 2.25
CA THR A 132 -19.85 -23.09 0.89
C THR A 132 -20.95 -22.80 -0.11
#